data_AF-A0A3M8H9P3-F1
#
_entry.id   AF-A0A3M8H9P3-F1
#
_cell.length_a   1.000
_cell.length_b   1.000
_cell.length_c   1.000
_cell.angle_alpha   90.00
_cell.angle_beta   90.00
_cell.angle_gamma   90.00
#
_symmetry.space_group_name_H-M   'P 1'
#
loop_
_entity.id
_entity.type
_entity.pdbx_description
1 polymer ?
#
loop_
_entity_poly.entity_id
_entity_poly.type
_entity_poly.pdbx_seq_one_letter_code
_entity_poly.pdbx_strand_id
1 'polypeptide(L)'
;MEKIRLVNEPKPINVPHHTYKRECCYTRGVHIPHEDFVEILDHMSHDIKLYFDFHNPGKQIAPGTYLNGYSGLARSIINYYQNIKKLSVDGLNNGKDFYVKII
;
A
#
# COMPACT_ATOMS: atom_id res chain seq x y z
N MET A 1 -3.22 15.90 11.21
CA MET A 1 -3.69 14.75 10.43
C MET A 1 -2.95 14.72 9.13
N GLU A 2 -2.05 13.75 8.96
CA GLU A 2 -1.45 13.49 7.64
C GLU A 2 -2.52 12.90 6.72
N LYS A 3 -2.42 13.19 5.42
CA LYS A 3 -3.36 12.68 4.41
C LYS A 3 -2.64 11.67 3.53
N ILE A 4 -3.40 10.79 2.88
CA ILE A 4 -2.89 9.97 1.79
C ILE A 4 -2.20 10.84 0.73
N ARG A 5 -1.02 10.40 0.29
CA ARG A 5 -0.24 11.10 -0.75
C ARG A 5 0.28 10.12 -1.78
N LEU A 6 0.09 10.43 -3.06
CA LEU A 6 0.80 9.75 -4.14
C LEU A 6 2.14 10.46 -4.37
N VAL A 7 3.21 9.69 -4.51
CA VAL A 7 4.57 10.22 -4.64
C VAL A 7 5.23 9.60 -5.85
N ASN A 8 5.90 10.43 -6.64
CA ASN A 8 6.85 9.98 -7.66
C ASN A 8 8.25 10.22 -7.11
N GLU A 9 9.06 9.17 -7.09
CA GLU A 9 10.37 9.20 -6.48
C GLU A 9 11.43 9.58 -7.52
N PRO A 10 12.36 10.49 -7.19
CA PRO A 10 13.47 10.84 -8.09
C PRO A 10 14.49 9.70 -8.21
N LYS A 11 14.48 8.76 -7.26
CA LYS A 11 15.31 7.55 -7.25
C LYS A 11 14.44 6.36 -6.88
N PRO A 12 14.70 5.16 -7.44
CA PRO A 12 13.87 4.01 -7.12
C PRO A 12 13.96 3.61 -5.64
N ILE A 13 12.82 3.14 -5.12
CA ILE A 13 12.68 2.55 -3.78
C ILE A 13 12.61 1.04 -3.96
N ASN A 14 13.54 0.34 -3.31
CA ASN A 14 13.56 -1.12 -3.29
C ASN A 14 12.78 -1.62 -2.07
N VAL A 15 11.84 -2.52 -2.33
CA VAL A 15 11.06 -3.18 -1.29
C VAL A 15 11.25 -4.70 -1.42
N PRO A 16 11.71 -5.38 -0.36
CA PRO A 16 11.91 -6.82 -0.41
C PRO A 16 10.59 -7.57 -0.59
N HIS A 17 10.60 -8.59 -1.45
CA HIS A 17 9.55 -9.58 -1.60
C HIS A 17 10.09 -10.94 -1.15
N HIS A 18 9.92 -11.26 0.13
CA HIS A 18 10.53 -12.44 0.75
C HIS A 18 10.16 -13.76 0.06
N THR A 19 8.88 -13.91 -0.35
CA THR A 19 8.41 -15.14 -1.00
C THR A 19 9.13 -15.44 -2.31
N TYR A 20 9.41 -14.42 -3.12
CA TYR A 20 10.14 -14.57 -4.39
C TYR A 20 11.66 -14.33 -4.24
N LYS A 21 12.15 -14.08 -3.02
CA LYS A 21 13.57 -13.80 -2.72
C LYS A 21 14.19 -12.74 -3.65
N ARG A 22 13.43 -11.69 -3.96
CA ARG A 22 13.85 -10.56 -4.82
C ARG A 22 13.48 -9.22 -4.22
N GLU A 23 14.09 -8.15 -4.72
CA GLU A 23 13.65 -6.79 -4.47
C GLU A 23 12.74 -6.31 -5.60
N CYS A 24 11.60 -5.74 -5.22
CA CYS A 24 10.74 -5.01 -6.14
C CYS A 24 11.18 -3.54 -6.14
N CYS A 25 11.37 -2.98 -7.33
CA CYS A 25 11.92 -1.64 -7.53
C CYS A 25 10.80 -0.71 -8.02
N TYR A 26 10.53 0.35 -7.26
CA TYR A 26 9.39 1.24 -7.50
C TYR A 26 9.84 2.69 -7.63
N THR A 27 9.28 3.41 -8.60
CA THR A 27 9.44 4.87 -8.74
C THR A 27 8.17 5.63 -8.35
N ARG A 28 7.12 4.92 -7.93
CA ARG A 28 5.86 5.48 -7.45
C ARG A 28 5.49 4.86 -6.11
N GLY A 29 5.01 5.69 -5.19
CA GLY A 29 4.54 5.27 -3.88
C GLY A 29 3.19 5.87 -3.53
N VAL A 30 2.55 5.26 -2.54
CA VAL A 30 1.45 5.88 -1.79
C VAL A 30 1.84 5.92 -0.32
N HIS A 31 1.80 7.10 0.29
CA HIS A 31 2.05 7.29 1.71
C HIS A 31 0.71 7.35 2.43
N ILE A 32 0.53 6.52 3.44
CA ILE A 32 -0.76 6.31 4.11
C ILE A 32 -0.54 6.44 5.62
N PRO A 33 -1.33 7.25 6.34
CA PRO A 33 -1.29 7.31 7.80
C PRO A 33 -1.45 5.94 8.44
N HIS A 34 -0.70 5.65 9.50
CA HIS A 34 -0.76 4.37 10.21
C HIS A 34 -2.19 3.96 10.59
N GLU A 35 -2.95 4.84 11.22
CA GLU A 35 -4.33 4.58 11.63
C GLU A 35 -5.23 4.20 10.45
N ASP A 36 -5.12 4.96 9.35
CA ASP A 36 -5.88 4.67 8.12
C ASP A 36 -5.47 3.31 7.54
N PHE A 37 -4.19 2.93 7.60
CA PHE A 37 -3.74 1.64 7.09
C PHE A 37 -4.23 0.46 7.94
N VAL A 38 -4.29 0.62 9.27
CA VAL A 38 -4.89 -0.38 10.17
C VAL A 38 -6.36 -0.60 9.82
N GLU A 39 -7.14 0.49 9.67
CA GLU A 39 -8.54 0.37 9.30
C GLU A 39 -8.72 -0.25 7.90
N ILE A 40 -7.84 0.08 6.94
CA ILE A 40 -7.84 -0.55 5.61
C ILE A 40 -7.68 -2.06 5.73
N LEU A 41 -6.75 -2.54 6.56
CA LEU A 41 -6.55 -3.97 6.78
C LEU A 41 -7.79 -4.59 7.40
N ASP A 42 -8.42 -3.97 8.40
CA ASP A 42 -9.61 -4.51 9.06
C ASP A 42 -10.78 -4.73 8.10
N HIS A 43 -10.92 -3.86 7.10
CA HIS A 43 -11.97 -3.94 6.08
C HIS A 43 -11.64 -4.84 4.87
N MET A 44 -10.44 -5.43 4.79
CA MET A 44 -10.11 -6.37 3.72
C MET A 44 -10.87 -7.70 3.88
N SER A 45 -11.32 -8.26 2.76
CA SER A 45 -11.80 -9.63 2.72
C SER A 45 -10.67 -10.62 3.05
N HIS A 46 -11.04 -11.83 3.46
CA HIS A 46 -10.08 -12.88 3.81
C HIS A 46 -9.09 -13.16 2.67
N ASP A 47 -9.57 -13.29 1.43
CA ASP A 47 -8.71 -13.56 0.26
C ASP A 47 -7.70 -12.44 0.00
N ILE A 48 -8.11 -11.17 0.18
CA ILE A 48 -7.21 -10.03 0.01
C ILE A 48 -6.16 -10.00 1.13
N LYS A 49 -6.53 -10.35 2.37
CA LYS A 49 -5.58 -10.47 3.50
C LYS A 49 -4.55 -11.57 3.25
N LEU A 50 -4.97 -12.76 2.81
CA LEU A 50 -4.05 -13.84 2.47
C LEU A 50 -3.04 -13.41 1.39
N TYR A 51 -3.53 -12.70 0.37
CA TYR A 51 -2.65 -12.19 -0.68
C TYR A 51 -1.75 -11.05 -0.18
N PHE A 52 -2.22 -10.22 0.75
CA PHE A 52 -1.41 -9.21 1.42
C PHE A 52 -0.21 -9.84 2.13
N ASP A 53 -0.47 -10.87 2.94
CA ASP A 53 0.56 -11.59 3.69
C ASP A 53 1.56 -12.28 2.76
N PHE A 54 1.12 -12.77 1.60
CA PHE A 54 2.00 -13.35 0.60
C PHE A 54 3.01 -12.34 0.02
N HIS A 55 2.58 -11.09 -0.23
CA HIS A 55 3.41 -10.01 -0.77
C HIS A 55 4.23 -9.29 0.30
N ASN A 56 3.77 -9.31 1.55
CA ASN A 56 4.35 -8.59 2.68
C ASN A 56 4.54 -9.47 3.92
N PRO A 57 5.13 -10.68 3.79
CA PRO A 57 5.14 -11.65 4.88
C PRO A 57 5.96 -11.14 6.06
N GLY A 58 5.37 -11.19 7.25
CA GLY A 58 6.02 -10.79 8.50
C GLY A 58 6.37 -9.30 8.60
N LYS A 59 5.88 -8.46 7.69
CA LYS A 59 6.13 -7.02 7.75
C LYS A 59 5.30 -6.38 8.85
N GLN A 60 5.97 -5.60 9.70
CA GLN A 60 5.31 -4.88 10.78
C GLN A 60 4.49 -3.71 10.22
N ILE A 61 3.23 -3.61 10.67
CA ILE A 61 2.36 -2.47 10.36
C ILE A 61 2.68 -1.32 11.32
N ALA A 62 3.69 -0.52 10.97
CA ALA A 62 4.20 0.58 11.77
C ALA A 62 4.69 1.75 10.87
N PRO A 63 4.72 2.99 11.38
CA PRO A 63 5.30 4.12 10.67
C PRO A 63 6.73 3.84 10.19
N GLY A 64 7.04 4.24 8.96
CA GLY A 64 8.32 3.98 8.29
C GLY A 64 8.38 2.66 7.51
N THR A 65 7.41 1.75 7.67
CA THR A 65 7.39 0.49 6.92
C THR A 65 7.09 0.72 5.44
N TYR A 66 7.83 0.02 4.58
CA TYR A 66 7.59 -0.08 3.14
C TYR A 66 7.00 -1.45 2.75
N LEU A 67 5.89 -1.44 2.03
CA LEU A 67 5.15 -2.62 1.59
C LEU A 67 5.09 -2.69 0.07
N ASN A 68 5.09 -3.91 -0.47
CA ASN A 68 4.85 -4.17 -1.88
C ASN A 68 3.38 -3.89 -2.19
N GLY A 69 3.13 -2.97 -3.12
CA GLY A 69 1.80 -2.72 -3.66
C GLY A 69 1.41 -3.76 -4.71
N TYR A 70 0.12 -4.03 -4.80
CA TYR A 70 -0.49 -4.86 -5.84
C TYR A 70 -1.94 -4.39 -6.07
N SER A 71 -2.58 -4.88 -7.13
CA SER A 71 -3.90 -4.40 -7.58
C SER A 71 -5.01 -4.56 -6.52
N GLY A 72 -5.03 -5.67 -5.79
CA GLY A 72 -5.98 -5.90 -4.70
C GLY A 72 -5.81 -4.89 -3.56
N LEU A 73 -4.57 -4.62 -3.13
CA LEU A 73 -4.27 -3.61 -2.11
C LEU A 73 -4.66 -2.20 -2.58
N ALA A 74 -4.38 -1.85 -3.84
CA ALA A 74 -4.80 -0.57 -4.41
C ALA A 74 -6.32 -0.39 -4.34
N ARG A 75 -7.09 -1.43 -4.67
CA ARG A 75 -8.56 -1.40 -4.60
C ARG A 75 -9.05 -1.22 -3.16
N SER A 76 -8.45 -1.92 -2.19
CA SER A 76 -8.80 -1.76 -0.77
C SER A 76 -8.53 -0.35 -0.27
N ILE A 77 -7.38 0.23 -0.62
CA ILE A 77 -7.03 1.62 -0.28
C ILE A 77 -8.07 2.59 -0.88
N ILE A 78 -8.35 2.48 -2.18
CA ILE A 78 -9.31 3.36 -2.87
C ILE A 78 -10.70 3.23 -2.23
N ASN A 79 -11.16 2.00 -2.02
CA ASN A 79 -12.46 1.72 -1.42
C ASN A 79 -12.60 2.37 -0.04
N TYR A 80 -11.57 2.24 0.82
CA TYR A 80 -11.55 2.86 2.13
C TYR A 80 -11.67 4.39 2.04
N TYR A 81 -10.79 5.04 1.27
CA TYR A 81 -10.80 6.50 1.19
C TYR A 81 -12.08 7.06 0.55
N GLN A 82 -12.58 6.42 -0.51
CA GLN A 82 -13.79 6.88 -1.19
C GLN A 82 -15.06 6.62 -0.38
N ASN A 83 -15.21 5.43 0.21
CA ASN A 83 -16.47 5.05 0.84
C ASN A 83 -16.55 5.39 2.33
N ILE A 84 -15.43 5.35 3.05
CA ILE A 84 -15.38 5.64 4.49
C ILE A 84 -15.00 7.11 4.71
N LYS A 85 -13.88 7.58 4.15
CA LYS A 85 -13.41 8.97 4.36
C LYS A 85 -14.05 10.00 3.42
N LYS A 86 -14.79 9.55 2.39
CA LYS A 86 -15.39 10.41 1.34
C LYS A 86 -14.37 11.29 0.60
N LEU A 87 -13.19 10.72 0.33
CA LEU A 87 -12.07 11.36 -0.37
C LEU A 87 -11.75 10.66 -1.69
N SER A 88 -11.44 11.43 -2.74
CA SER A 88 -10.93 10.85 -3.99
C SER A 88 -9.45 10.49 -3.87
N VAL A 89 -9.07 9.34 -4.43
CA VAL A 89 -7.68 8.86 -4.53
C VAL A 89 -7.38 8.56 -5.99
N ASP A 90 -7.25 9.61 -6.78
CA ASP A 90 -6.99 9.53 -8.21
C ASP A 90 -5.55 9.08 -8.49
N GLY A 91 -5.37 8.26 -9.52
CA GLY A 91 -4.05 7.86 -10.01
C GLY A 91 -3.37 6.68 -9.30
N LEU A 92 -3.98 6.09 -8.26
CA LEU A 92 -3.41 4.89 -7.61
C LEU A 92 -3.60 3.64 -8.49
N ASN A 93 -4.82 3.39 -8.96
CA ASN A 93 -5.18 2.25 -9.80
C ASN A 93 -5.08 2.59 -11.30
N ASN A 94 -3.86 2.79 -11.79
CA ASN A 94 -3.57 3.19 -13.18
C ASN A 94 -2.75 2.14 -13.96
N GLY A 95 -2.71 0.89 -13.48
CA GLY A 95 -1.97 -0.22 -14.10
C GLY A 95 -0.46 -0.19 -13.89
N LYS A 96 0.08 0.80 -13.16
CA LYS A 96 1.51 0.88 -12.85
C LYS A 96 1.79 0.30 -11.45
N ASP A 97 2.96 -0.27 -11.26
CA ASP A 97 3.42 -0.79 -9.96
C ASP A 97 3.69 0.33 -8.95
N PHE A 98 3.48 0.07 -7.66
CA PHE A 98 3.70 1.05 -6.59
C PHE A 98 4.13 0.38 -5.29
N TYR A 99 4.77 1.14 -4.40
CA TYR A 99 4.98 0.74 -3.00
C TYR A 99 3.99 1.47 -2.08
N VAL A 100 3.75 0.94 -0.89
CA VAL A 100 3.08 1.68 0.20
C VAL A 100 4.12 2.05 1.26
N LYS A 101 4.12 3.29 1.73
CA LYS A 101 4.83 3.68 2.95
C LYS A 101 3.81 4.06 4.02
N ILE A 102 3.93 3.45 5.18
CA ILE A 102 3.16 3.84 6.36
C ILE A 102 3.83 5.07 6.96
N ILE A 103 3.07 6.14 7.17
CA ILE A 103 3.52 7.41 7.77
C ILE A 103 2.81 7.66 9.11
#